data_AF-A0A7S1GD53-F1
#
_entry.id   AF-A0A7S1GD53-F1
#
_cell.length_a   1.000
_cell.length_b   1.000
_cell.length_c   1.000
_cell.angle_alpha   90.00
_cell.angle_beta   90.00
_cell.angle_gamma   90.00
#
_symmetry.space_group_name_H-M   'P 1'
#
loop_
_entity.id
_entity.type
_entity.pdbx_description
1 polymer ?
#
loop_
_entity_poly.entity_id
_entity_poly.type
_entity_poly.pdbx_seq_one_letter_code
_entity_poly.pdbx_strand_id
1 'polypeptide(L)'
;EMLKDEVRTGAYRDAILKNAAYLKGKTVLDIGCGTSILSMFAASAGAAQVIGIDNSGVIEEARNIVKANGLQETITLVRGKVEELELPLDKVDVIVSEWMGYALLYESMLDTV
;
A
#
# COMPACT_ATOMS: atom_id res chain seq x y z
N GLU A 1 -1.79 -16.51 3.98
CA GLU A 1 -3.08 -16.46 4.71
C GLU A 1 -3.83 -15.17 4.36
N MET A 2 -3.25 -14.01 4.66
CA MET A 2 -3.69 -12.67 4.26
C MET A 2 -4.29 -12.52 2.85
N LEU A 3 -3.57 -12.89 1.77
CA LEU A 3 -4.09 -12.74 0.39
C LEU A 3 -5.23 -13.71 0.04
N LYS A 4 -5.40 -14.81 0.80
CA LYS A 4 -6.50 -15.77 0.60
C LYS A 4 -7.78 -15.31 1.28
N ASP A 5 -7.71 -14.30 2.15
CA ASP A 5 -8.89 -13.66 2.71
C ASP A 5 -9.51 -12.75 1.64
N GLU A 6 -10.50 -13.29 0.94
CA GLU A 6 -11.23 -12.61 -0.12
C GLU A 6 -12.10 -11.47 0.41
N VAL A 7 -12.61 -11.57 1.63
CA VAL A 7 -13.44 -10.52 2.24
C VAL A 7 -12.57 -9.30 2.49
N ARG A 8 -11.43 -9.49 3.16
CA ARG A 8 -10.48 -8.44 3.47
C ARG A 8 -9.92 -7.80 2.21
N THR A 9 -9.31 -8.60 1.33
CA THR A 9 -8.64 -8.10 0.12
C THR A 9 -9.64 -7.51 -0.88
N GLY A 10 -10.82 -8.13 -1.00
CA GLY A 10 -11.91 -7.66 -1.84
C GLY A 10 -12.50 -6.33 -1.36
N ALA A 11 -12.64 -6.13 -0.05
CA ALA A 11 -13.13 -4.86 0.50
C ALA A 11 -12.21 -3.68 0.16
N TYR A 12 -10.89 -3.84 0.31
CA TYR A 12 -9.92 -2.80 -0.09
C TYR A 12 -9.95 -2.55 -1.59
N ARG A 13 -9.91 -3.62 -2.42
CA ARG A 13 -9.99 -3.51 -3.87
C ARG A 13 -11.22 -2.71 -4.28
N ASP A 14 -12.38 -3.08 -3.77
CA ASP A 14 -13.65 -2.46 -4.13
C ASP A 14 -13.70 -1.01 -3.67
N ALA A 15 -13.22 -0.70 -2.46
CA ALA A 15 -13.16 0.68 -1.96
C ALA A 15 -12.25 1.57 -2.83
N ILE A 16 -11.07 1.06 -3.19
CA ILE A 16 -10.11 1.77 -4.05
C ILE A 16 -10.69 1.99 -5.45
N LEU A 17 -11.18 0.94 -6.10
CA LEU A 17 -11.68 1.02 -7.48
C LEU A 17 -12.97 1.84 -7.60
N LYS A 18 -13.89 1.75 -6.61
CA LYS A 18 -15.10 2.60 -6.59
C LYS A 18 -14.77 4.08 -6.44
N ASN A 19 -13.60 4.41 -5.88
CA ASN A 19 -13.11 5.78 -5.71
C ASN A 19 -12.00 6.15 -6.73
N ALA A 20 -11.85 5.40 -7.82
CA ALA A 20 -10.78 5.64 -8.81
C ALA A 20 -10.75 7.07 -9.36
N ALA A 21 -11.92 7.71 -9.53
CA ALA A 21 -11.98 9.11 -9.96
C ALA A 21 -11.28 10.08 -8.98
N TYR A 22 -11.27 9.77 -7.69
CA TYR A 22 -10.58 10.55 -6.66
C TYR A 22 -9.08 10.24 -6.61
N LEU A 23 -8.68 8.97 -6.83
CA LEU A 23 -7.28 8.55 -6.85
C LEU A 23 -6.54 8.95 -8.12
N LYS A 24 -7.25 9.22 -9.22
CA LYS A 24 -6.63 9.53 -10.51
C LYS A 24 -5.70 10.73 -10.39
N GLY A 25 -4.42 10.52 -10.74
CA GLY A 25 -3.39 11.56 -10.70
C GLY A 25 -2.86 11.90 -9.31
N LYS A 26 -3.24 11.13 -8.27
CA LYS A 26 -2.83 11.37 -6.88
C LYS A 26 -1.58 10.60 -6.49
N THR A 27 -0.90 11.10 -5.45
CA THR A 27 0.16 10.36 -4.77
C THR A 27 -0.42 9.59 -3.59
N VAL A 28 -0.21 8.28 -3.57
CA VAL A 28 -0.74 7.36 -2.56
C VAL A 28 0.40 6.78 -1.72
N LEU A 29 0.22 6.75 -0.39
CA LEU A 29 1.10 6.06 0.55
C LEU A 29 0.44 4.76 1.02
N ASP A 30 1.11 3.63 0.84
CA ASP A 30 0.70 2.30 1.32
C ASP A 30 1.58 1.89 2.51
N ILE A 31 1.03 2.04 3.72
CA ILE A 31 1.75 1.77 4.99
C ILE A 31 1.55 0.30 5.38
N GLY A 32 2.64 -0.44 5.52
CA GLY A 32 2.59 -1.89 5.74
C GLY A 32 2.24 -2.63 4.45
N CYS A 33 2.88 -2.26 3.33
CA CYS A 33 2.42 -2.69 2.01
C CYS A 33 2.55 -4.21 1.79
N GLY A 34 3.38 -4.91 2.57
CA GLY A 34 3.62 -6.34 2.43
C GLY A 34 4.00 -6.71 1.00
N THR A 35 3.17 -7.53 0.36
CA THR A 35 3.32 -7.96 -1.05
C THR A 35 2.91 -6.90 -2.09
N SER A 36 2.56 -5.68 -1.64
CA SER A 36 2.19 -4.53 -2.46
C SER A 36 0.83 -4.67 -3.18
N ILE A 37 -0.06 -5.55 -2.71
CA ILE A 37 -1.38 -5.76 -3.34
C ILE A 37 -2.26 -4.51 -3.33
N LEU A 38 -2.27 -3.75 -2.23
CA LEU A 38 -3.07 -2.51 -2.13
C LEU A 38 -2.47 -1.41 -3.00
N SER A 39 -1.15 -1.29 -3.03
CA SER A 39 -0.44 -0.42 -3.96
C SER A 39 -0.82 -0.69 -5.42
N MET A 40 -0.89 -1.97 -5.83
CA MET A 40 -1.30 -2.34 -7.19
C MET A 40 -2.75 -1.98 -7.51
N PHE A 41 -3.67 -2.08 -6.53
CA PHE A 41 -5.03 -1.57 -6.70
C PHE A 41 -5.06 -0.05 -6.86
N ALA A 42 -4.28 0.69 -6.07
CA ALA A 42 -4.19 2.14 -6.18
C ALA A 42 -3.62 2.59 -7.54
N ALA A 43 -2.56 1.92 -8.01
CA ALA A 43 -1.99 2.15 -9.35
C ALA A 43 -3.02 1.85 -10.45
N SER A 44 -3.75 0.73 -10.34
CA SER A 44 -4.82 0.36 -11.30
C SER A 44 -6.00 1.35 -11.29
N ALA A 45 -6.25 2.00 -10.15
CA ALA A 45 -7.24 3.07 -10.02
C ALA A 45 -6.78 4.42 -10.61
N GLY A 46 -5.55 4.50 -11.13
CA GLY A 46 -5.01 5.67 -11.82
C GLY A 46 -4.19 6.62 -10.96
N ALA A 47 -3.72 6.18 -9.78
CA ALA A 47 -2.74 6.94 -9.00
C ALA A 47 -1.52 7.31 -9.86
N ALA A 48 -1.03 8.54 -9.73
CA ALA A 48 0.16 8.99 -10.47
C ALA A 48 1.43 8.31 -9.94
N GLN A 49 1.48 8.14 -8.62
CA GLN A 49 2.58 7.48 -7.92
C GLN A 49 2.03 6.79 -6.68
N VAL A 50 2.59 5.63 -6.36
CA VAL A 50 2.33 4.92 -5.10
C VAL A 50 3.65 4.64 -4.39
N ILE A 51 3.71 4.94 -3.10
CA ILE A 51 4.86 4.66 -2.25
C ILE A 51 4.45 3.57 -1.27
N GLY A 52 4.97 2.37 -1.42
CA GLY A 52 4.75 1.27 -0.48
C GLY A 52 5.88 1.18 0.53
N ILE A 53 5.55 1.19 1.82
CA ILE A 53 6.52 1.07 2.91
C ILE A 53 6.26 -0.22 3.67
N ASP A 54 7.31 -1.03 3.84
CA ASP A 54 7.28 -2.20 4.69
C ASP A 54 8.67 -2.45 5.28
N ASN A 55 8.75 -2.79 6.57
CA ASN A 55 10.04 -3.03 7.23
C ASN A 55 10.55 -4.47 6.99
N SER A 56 9.66 -5.39 6.64
CA SER A 56 9.98 -6.80 6.52
C SER A 56 10.75 -7.12 5.22
N GLY A 57 11.38 -8.29 5.19
CA GLY A 57 12.10 -8.78 4.01
C GLY A 57 11.19 -9.11 2.82
N VAL A 58 9.87 -9.13 3.00
CA VAL A 58 8.90 -9.40 1.92
C VAL A 58 8.98 -8.36 0.80
N ILE A 59 9.50 -7.17 1.11
CA ILE A 59 9.55 -6.05 0.18
C ILE A 59 10.41 -6.35 -1.06
N GLU A 60 11.42 -7.21 -0.95
CA GLU A 60 12.22 -7.65 -2.10
C GLU A 60 11.38 -8.47 -3.07
N GLU A 61 10.51 -9.35 -2.55
CA GLU A 61 9.58 -10.09 -3.38
C GLU A 61 8.45 -9.19 -3.91
N ALA A 62 8.01 -8.21 -3.12
CA ALA A 62 7.05 -7.21 -3.58
C ALA A 62 7.59 -6.41 -4.78
N ARG A 63 8.90 -6.09 -4.84
CA ARG A 63 9.54 -5.49 -6.02
C ARG A 63 9.44 -6.40 -7.24
N ASN A 64 9.67 -7.71 -7.07
CA ASN A 64 9.53 -8.69 -8.15
C ASN A 64 8.09 -8.76 -8.66
N ILE A 65 7.12 -8.79 -7.74
CA ILE A 65 5.69 -8.81 -8.06
C ILE A 65 5.29 -7.54 -8.83
N VAL A 66 5.65 -6.36 -8.33
CA VAL A 66 5.35 -5.07 -8.97
C VAL A 66 5.94 -5.02 -10.38
N LYS A 67 7.20 -5.45 -10.55
CA LYS A 67 7.87 -5.50 -11.85
C LYS A 67 7.23 -6.51 -12.80
N ALA A 68 6.86 -7.69 -12.31
CA ALA A 68 6.18 -8.72 -13.11
C ALA A 68 4.81 -8.25 -13.63
N ASN A 69 4.18 -7.29 -12.95
CA ASN A 69 2.92 -6.66 -13.37
C ASN A 69 3.14 -5.35 -14.18
N GLY A 70 4.38 -4.97 -14.47
CA GLY A 70 4.69 -3.76 -15.26
C GLY A 70 4.42 -2.45 -14.54
N LEU A 71 4.36 -2.45 -13.21
CA LEU A 71 3.98 -1.29 -12.39
C LEU A 71 5.18 -0.60 -11.73
N GLN A 72 6.41 -0.99 -12.06
CA GLN A 72 7.63 -0.48 -11.40
C GLN A 72 7.89 1.02 -11.61
N GLU A 73 7.31 1.62 -12.65
CA GLU A 73 7.42 3.08 -12.89
C GLU A 73 6.43 3.88 -12.05
N THR A 74 5.35 3.24 -11.59
CA THR A 74 4.28 3.89 -10.79
C THR A 74 4.44 3.61 -9.31
N ILE A 75 4.91 2.41 -8.93
CA ILE A 75 5.02 1.97 -7.54
C ILE A 75 6.48 1.98 -7.10
N THR A 76 6.80 2.82 -6.12
CA THR A 76 8.11 2.85 -5.45
C THR A 76 7.99 2.15 -4.10
N LEU A 77 8.83 1.14 -3.85
CA LEU A 77 8.86 0.43 -2.58
C LEU A 77 10.05 0.88 -1.74
N VAL A 78 9.83 1.14 -0.45
CA VAL A 78 10.82 1.61 0.51
C VAL A 78 10.86 0.67 1.72
N ARG A 79 12.05 0.13 2.02
CA ARG A 79 12.21 -0.75 3.17
C ARG A 79 12.50 0.09 4.41
N GLY A 80 11.68 -0.06 5.44
CA GLY A 80 11.89 0.60 6.72
C GLY A 80 10.59 0.79 7.49
N LYS A 81 10.68 1.44 8.65
CA LYS A 81 9.52 1.90 9.41
C LYS A 81 9.17 3.33 9.02
N VAL A 82 7.90 3.64 8.83
CA VAL A 82 7.49 4.98 8.34
C VAL A 82 7.94 6.10 9.29
N GLU A 83 8.01 5.82 10.60
CA GLU A 83 8.41 6.76 11.64
C GLU A 83 9.90 7.12 11.58
N GLU A 84 10.71 6.29 10.91
CA GLU A 84 12.17 6.43 10.80
C GLU A 84 12.59 6.93 9.40
N LEU A 85 11.64 7.11 8.47
CA LEU A 85 11.90 7.44 7.07
C LEU A 85 11.66 8.92 6.78
N GLU A 86 12.66 9.56 6.17
CA GLU A 86 12.45 10.81 5.45
C GLU A 86 11.94 10.50 4.04
N LEU A 87 10.63 10.69 3.84
CA LEU A 87 10.05 10.58 2.51
C LEU A 87 10.48 11.79 1.67
N PRO A 88 10.78 11.61 0.37
CA PRO A 88 11.18 12.70 -0.52
C PRO A 88 10.01 13.63 -0.89
N LEU A 89 8.94 13.65 -0.09
CA LEU A 89 7.71 14.37 -0.30
C LEU A 89 7.23 14.91 1.04
N ASP A 90 6.86 16.19 1.09
CA ASP A 90 6.30 16.82 2.29
C ASP A 90 4.90 16.29 2.62
N LYS A 91 4.15 15.83 1.61
CA LYS A 91 2.75 15.40 1.71
C LYS A 91 2.39 14.33 0.70
N VAL A 92 1.38 13.54 1.04
CA VAL A 92 0.68 12.61 0.14
C VAL A 92 -0.81 12.97 0.10
N ASP A 93 -1.51 12.61 -0.98
CA ASP A 93 -2.95 12.90 -1.12
C ASP A 93 -3.82 11.86 -0.41
N VAL A 94 -3.36 10.60 -0.37
CA VAL A 94 -4.11 9.45 0.15
C VAL A 94 -3.17 8.52 0.90
N ILE A 95 -3.63 8.02 2.05
CA ILE A 95 -3.01 6.91 2.76
C ILE A 95 -3.93 5.70 2.63
N VAL A 96 -3.36 4.55 2.28
CA VAL A 96 -3.98 3.24 2.37
C VAL A 96 -3.13 2.38 3.30
N SER A 97 -3.77 1.60 4.17
CA SER A 97 -3.05 0.70 5.07
C SER A 97 -4.00 -0.38 5.56
N GLU A 98 -3.49 -1.60 5.65
CA GLU A 98 -4.13 -2.67 6.40
C GLU A 98 -3.52 -2.77 7.79
N TRP A 99 -3.90 -1.83 8.67
CA TRP A 99 -3.31 -1.68 9.99
C TRP A 99 -4.00 -2.50 11.08
N MET A 100 -5.20 -3.04 10.82
CA MET A 100 -6.02 -3.67 11.84
C MET A 100 -5.42 -4.99 12.34
N GLY A 101 -5.31 -5.10 13.67
CA GLY A 101 -4.83 -6.32 14.34
C GLY A 101 -5.96 -7.18 14.89
N TYR A 102 -5.60 -8.20 15.69
CA TYR A 102 -6.60 -9.03 16.37
C TYR A 102 -7.39 -8.19 17.38
N ALA A 103 -8.71 -8.44 17.46
CA ALA A 103 -9.60 -7.60 18.25
C ALA A 103 -9.40 -6.09 17.97
N LEU A 104 -9.12 -5.76 16.70
CA LEU A 104 -8.81 -4.44 16.15
C LEU A 104 -7.43 -3.88 16.54
N LEU A 105 -7.07 -3.95 17.83
CA LEU A 105 -5.94 -3.18 18.39
C LEU A 105 -4.71 -4.03 18.71
N TYR A 106 -4.86 -5.33 18.93
CA TYR A 106 -3.74 -6.19 19.29
C TYR A 106 -2.80 -6.41 18.09
N GLU A 107 -1.53 -6.05 18.24
CA GLU A 107 -0.51 -6.05 17.16
C GLU A 107 -0.90 -5.20 15.94
N SER A 108 -1.78 -4.21 16.14
CA SER A 108 -2.17 -3.27 15.09
C SER A 108 -1.06 -2.26 14.76
N MET A 109 -1.11 -1.71 13.56
CA MET A 109 -0.26 -0.59 13.14
C MET A 109 -0.99 0.76 13.26
N LEU A 110 -1.98 0.87 14.16
CA LEU A 110 -2.79 2.09 14.28
C LEU A 110 -1.96 3.32 14.66
N ASP A 111 -0.95 3.18 15.51
CA ASP A 111 -0.06 4.29 15.91
C ASP A 111 0.84 4.79 14.76
N THR A 112 0.94 4.00 13.69
CA THR A 112 1.81 4.23 12.53
C THR A 112 1.09 4.98 11.40
N VAL A 113 -0.25 4.99 11.39
CA VAL A 113 -1.11 5.59 10.34
C VAL A 113 -1.64 6.94 10.76
#